data_AF-A0AAP9AQM3-F1
#
_entry.id   AF-A0AAP9AQM3-F1
#
_cell.length_a   1.000
_cell.length_b   1.000
_cell.length_c   1.000
_cell.angle_alpha   90.00
_cell.angle_beta   90.00
_cell.angle_gamma   90.00
#
_symmetry.space_group_name_H-M   'P 1'
#
loop_
_entity.id
_entity.type
_entity.pdbx_description
1 polymer ?
#
loop_
_entity_poly.entity_id
_entity_poly.type
_entity_poly.pdbx_seq_one_letter_code
_entity_poly.pdbx_strand_id
1 'polypeptide(L)'
;MSENNSDHIKMFKNGNSFAFRVSKKDREALNATSETSFEKIVSPDGREITFRKVADEQTDLLAMADHILDQHGDLLKRLEDL
;
A
#
# COMPACT_ATOMS: atom_id res chain seq x y z
N MET A 1 3.50 -7.20 -21.50
CA MET A 1 4.71 -6.63 -20.87
C MET A 1 4.47 -5.14 -20.74
N SER A 2 4.18 -4.64 -19.55
CA SER A 2 4.05 -3.19 -19.30
C SER A 2 5.45 -2.59 -19.32
N GLU A 3 5.70 -1.64 -20.22
CA GLU A 3 6.96 -0.89 -20.24
C GLU A 3 7.03 0.02 -19.00
N ASN A 4 8.08 -0.13 -18.20
CA ASN A 4 8.38 0.81 -17.13
C ASN A 4 8.90 2.10 -17.75
N ASN A 5 8.13 3.18 -17.66
CA ASN A 5 8.56 4.50 -18.12
C ASN A 5 9.48 5.12 -17.06
N SER A 6 10.80 5.03 -17.27
CA SER A 6 11.79 5.56 -16.33
C SER A 6 12.19 7.00 -16.69
N ASP A 7 11.56 7.98 -16.05
CA ASP A 7 11.95 9.38 -16.15
C ASP A 7 12.99 9.75 -15.08
N HIS A 8 13.99 10.55 -15.44
CA HIS A 8 14.95 11.10 -14.46
C HIS A 8 14.33 12.27 -13.71
N ILE A 9 13.92 12.05 -12.45
CA ILE A 9 13.27 13.06 -11.61
C ILE A 9 14.22 13.51 -10.49
N LYS A 10 14.25 14.81 -10.20
CA LYS A 10 15.00 15.37 -9.05
C LYS A 10 14.07 15.68 -7.89
N MET A 11 14.54 15.40 -6.67
CA MET A 11 13.90 15.87 -5.46
C MET A 11 13.94 17.40 -5.38
N PHE A 12 12.97 17.98 -4.67
CA PHE A 12 12.97 19.39 -4.33
C PHE A 12 12.64 19.58 -2.84
N LYS A 13 13.09 20.71 -2.27
CA LYS A 13 12.79 21.06 -0.88
C LYS A 13 11.33 21.49 -0.76
N ASN A 14 10.61 20.92 0.22
CA ASN A 14 9.24 21.28 0.56
C ASN A 14 9.15 21.48 2.07
N GLY A 15 9.14 22.74 2.52
CA GLY A 15 9.28 23.08 3.93
C GLY A 15 10.59 22.54 4.53
N ASN A 16 10.47 21.71 5.58
CA ASN A 16 11.60 21.07 6.26
C ASN A 16 11.94 19.67 5.71
N SER A 17 11.31 19.24 4.62
CA SER A 17 11.52 17.92 4.01
C SER A 17 11.85 18.00 2.52
N PHE A 18 12.03 16.83 1.89
CA PHE A 18 12.19 16.69 0.45
C PHE A 18 11.01 15.93 -0.14
N ALA A 19 10.67 16.23 -1.39
CA ALA A 19 9.59 15.58 -2.11
C ALA A 19 9.98 15.26 -3.56
N PHE A 20 9.36 14.22 -4.11
CA PHE A 20 9.33 13.93 -5.55
C PHE A 20 8.03 14.46 -6.15
N ARG A 21 8.07 14.87 -7.42
CA ARG A 21 6.85 15.21 -8.16
C ARG A 21 6.24 13.93 -8.71
N VAL A 22 4.94 13.77 -8.52
CA VAL A 22 4.14 12.76 -9.22
C VAL A 22 3.46 13.48 -10.38
N SER A 23 3.62 12.97 -11.60
CA SER A 23 2.99 13.59 -12.76
C SER A 23 1.46 13.40 -12.72
N LYS A 24 0.71 14.22 -13.45
CA LYS A 24 -0.75 14.05 -13.57
C LYS A 24 -1.09 12.64 -14.08
N LYS A 25 -0.33 12.15 -15.06
CA LYS A 25 -0.47 10.81 -15.66
C LYS A 25 -0.26 9.71 -14.61
N ASP A 26 0.80 9.81 -13.82
CA ASP A 26 1.12 8.79 -12.80
C ASP A 26 0.11 8.79 -11.67
N ARG A 27 -0.32 9.98 -11.21
CA ARG A 27 -1.37 10.13 -10.20
C ARG A 27 -2.69 9.50 -10.67
N GLU A 28 -3.04 9.70 -11.94
CA GLU A 28 -4.25 9.11 -12.56
C GLU A 28 -4.12 7.60 -12.69
N ALA A 29 -2.95 7.09 -13.12
CA ALA A 29 -2.67 5.65 -13.19
C ALA A 29 -2.74 4.98 -11.80
N LEU A 30 -2.31 5.68 -10.74
CA LEU A 30 -2.41 5.22 -9.35
C LEU A 30 -3.83 5.37 -8.77
N ASN A 31 -4.75 6.01 -9.49
CA ASN A 31 -6.06 6.45 -8.98
C ASN A 31 -5.92 7.11 -7.59
N ALA A 32 -4.99 8.06 -7.47
CA ALA A 32 -4.63 8.70 -6.21
C ALA A 32 -5.19 10.13 -6.10
N THR A 33 -5.57 10.50 -4.89
CA THR A 33 -6.05 11.82 -4.46
C THR A 33 -5.10 12.40 -3.40
N SER A 34 -5.37 13.61 -2.92
CA SER A 34 -4.62 14.20 -1.80
C SER A 34 -4.74 13.39 -0.51
N GLU A 35 -5.83 12.62 -0.36
CA GLU A 35 -6.12 11.82 0.83
C GLU A 35 -5.56 10.40 0.75
N THR A 36 -5.01 10.00 -0.41
CA THR A 36 -4.47 8.66 -0.59
C THR A 36 -3.22 8.47 0.26
N SER A 37 -3.25 7.44 1.12
CA SER A 37 -2.12 7.06 1.96
C SER A 37 -1.20 6.07 1.26
N PHE A 38 0.09 6.20 1.52
CA PHE A 38 1.14 5.31 1.00
C PHE A 38 2.02 4.82 2.15
N GLU A 39 2.35 3.54 2.14
CA GLU A 39 3.45 3.02 2.94
C GLU A 39 4.78 3.37 2.25
N LYS A 40 5.74 3.85 3.03
CA LYS A 40 7.10 4.14 2.57
C LYS A 40 8.05 3.06 3.07
N ILE A 41 8.72 2.38 2.14
CA ILE A 41 9.73 1.36 2.43
C ILE A 41 11.06 1.86 1.88
N VAL A 42 12.08 1.91 2.73
CA VAL A 42 13.46 2.25 2.32
C VAL A 42 14.26 0.96 2.32
N SER A 43 14.91 0.65 1.20
CA SER A 43 15.75 -0.54 1.12
C SER A 43 16.92 -0.44 2.12
N PRO A 44 17.39 -1.57 2.69
CA PRO A 44 18.50 -1.54 3.65
C PRO A 44 19.80 -0.97 3.09
N ASP A 45 20.01 -1.09 1.77
CA ASP A 45 21.18 -0.54 1.07
C ASP A 45 21.03 0.96 0.71
N GLY A 46 19.87 1.55 1.00
CA GLY A 46 19.56 2.96 0.74
C GLY A 46 19.44 3.33 -0.74
N ARG A 47 19.41 2.37 -1.66
CA ARG A 47 19.36 2.62 -3.10
C ARG A 47 17.94 2.82 -3.63
N GLU A 48 16.96 2.30 -2.91
CA GLU A 48 15.56 2.31 -3.33
C GLU A 48 14.65 2.85 -2.22
N ILE A 49 13.68 3.65 -2.63
CA ILE A 49 12.51 3.97 -1.81
C ILE A 49 11.28 3.56 -2.62
N THR A 50 10.49 2.67 -2.07
CA THR A 50 9.23 2.23 -2.66
C THR A 50 8.08 2.88 -1.89
N PHE A 51 7.17 3.53 -2.62
CA PHE A 51 5.89 4.00 -2.07
C PHE A 51 4.79 3.07 -2.56
N ARG A 52 4.18 2.33 -1.64
CA ARG A 52 3.10 1.39 -1.95
C ARG A 52 1.78 1.99 -1.49
N LYS A 53 0.84 2.14 -2.41
CA LYS A 53 -0.52 2.62 -2.08
C LYS A 53 -1.14 1.67 -1.05
N VAL A 54 -1.64 2.23 0.05
CA VAL A 54 -2.41 1.44 1.03
C VAL A 54 -3.79 1.24 0.45
N ALA A 55 -4.20 -0.01 0.28
CA ALA A 55 -5.54 -0.33 -0.19
C ALA A 55 -6.55 -0.13 0.96
N ASP A 56 -7.77 0.31 0.64
CA ASP A 56 -8.88 0.38 1.61
C ASP A 56 -9.36 -1.03 2.05
N GLU A 57 -8.76 -2.08 1.46
CA GLU A 57 -9.01 -3.52 1.66
C GLU A 57 -8.76 -4.01 3.10
N GLN A 58 -8.20 -3.19 4.00
CA GLN A 58 -8.18 -3.54 5.43
C GLN A 58 -9.59 -3.79 5.98
N THR A 59 -10.59 -3.11 5.42
CA THR A 59 -12.01 -3.35 5.72
C THR A 59 -12.48 -4.70 5.19
N ASP A 60 -12.01 -5.11 4.03
CA ASP A 60 -12.42 -6.35 3.34
C ASP A 60 -11.78 -7.58 4.00
N LEU A 61 -10.53 -7.48 4.44
CA LEU A 61 -9.81 -8.53 5.18
C LEU A 61 -10.45 -8.84 6.54
N LEU A 62 -10.87 -7.81 7.28
CA LEU A 62 -11.58 -8.00 8.55
C LEU A 62 -12.97 -8.61 8.31
N ALA A 63 -13.71 -8.14 7.31
CA ALA A 63 -15.00 -8.72 6.95
C ALA A 63 -14.89 -10.18 6.50
N MET A 64 -13.84 -10.52 5.74
CA MET A 64 -13.53 -11.90 5.35
C MET A 64 -13.13 -12.76 6.56
N ALA A 65 -12.34 -12.23 7.49
CA ALA A 65 -11.95 -12.94 8.71
C ALA A 65 -13.17 -13.22 9.59
N ASP A 66 -14.05 -12.23 9.78
CA ASP A 66 -15.32 -12.39 10.51
C ASP A 66 -16.22 -13.43 9.84
N HIS A 67 -16.33 -13.42 8.52
CA HIS A 67 -17.12 -14.41 7.79
C HIS A 67 -16.57 -15.84 7.92
N ILE A 68 -15.25 -16.02 7.92
CA ILE A 68 -14.61 -17.32 8.14
C ILE A 68 -14.85 -17.80 9.58
N LEU A 69 -14.74 -16.89 10.56
CA LEU A 69 -15.04 -17.18 11.96
C LEU A 69 -16.51 -17.57 12.18
N ASP A 70 -17.43 -16.89 11.51
CA ASP A 70 -18.87 -17.17 11.63
C ASP A 70 -19.24 -18.51 10.96
N GLN A 71 -18.64 -18.83 9.80
CA GLN A 71 -18.92 -20.07 9.07
C GLN A 71 -18.23 -21.31 9.67
N HIS A 72 -17.08 -21.14 10.30
CA HIS A 72 -16.24 -22.25 10.78
C HIS A 72 -15.92 -22.19 12.28
N GLY A 73 -16.63 -21.38 13.05
CA GLY A 73 -16.39 -21.18 14.48
C GLY A 73 -16.41 -22.47 15.30
N ASP A 74 -17.27 -23.42 14.94
CA ASP A 74 -17.33 -24.74 15.60
C ASP A 74 -16.09 -25.62 15.32
N LEU A 75 -15.50 -25.45 14.13
CA LEU A 75 -14.29 -26.17 13.72
C LEU A 75 -13.05 -25.60 14.41
N LEU A 76 -13.00 -24.28 14.56
CA LEU A 76 -11.93 -23.57 15.27
C LEU A 76 -11.97 -23.86 16.78
N LYS A 77 -13.16 -23.90 17.41
CA LYS A 77 -13.31 -24.31 18.81
C LYS A 77 -12.79 -25.72 19.09
N ARG A 78 -13.01 -26.67 18.17
CA ARG A 78 -12.50 -28.04 18.31
C ARG A 78 -10.98 -28.14 18.22
N LEU A 79 -10.33 -27.18 17.56
CA LEU A 79 -8.86 -27.07 17.51
C LEU A 79 -8.30 -26.45 18.79
N GLU A 80 -9.09 -25.66 19.52
CA GLU A 80 -8.71 -25.05 20.80
C GLU A 80 -8.74 -26.05 21.98
N ASP A 81 -9.59 -27.08 21.88
CA ASP A 81 -9.76 -28.13 22.90
C ASP A 81 -8.74 -29.31 22.77
N LEU A 82 -7.72 -29.19 21.90
CA LEU A 82 -6.64 -30.16 21.68
C LEU A 82 -5.31 -29.69 22.28
#